data_AF-A0A0C3AR38-F1
#
_entry.id   AF-A0A0C3AR38-F1
#
_cell.length_a   1.000
_cell.length_b   1.000
_cell.length_c   1.000
_cell.angle_alpha   90.00
_cell.angle_beta   90.00
_cell.angle_gamma   90.00
#
_symmetry.space_group_name_H-M   'P 1'
#
loop_
_entity.id
_entity.type
_entity.pdbx_description
1 polymer ?
#
loop_
_entity_poly.entity_id
_entity_poly.type
_entity_poly.pdbx_seq_one_letter_code
_entity_poly.pdbx_strand_id
1 'polypeptide(L)'
;MPEPVVPRQQTPPPSQPLSPVADELDSGEVTKSPWTISASDFSPPSLLDPPTIVQPAMDKGDIPWLFDDAFCPFTDYHICFNVGLGYDHGSLNKCMNGPVPVGCVSVTVTGNCDSTRIEHHMVPAIYLTATPPRAKGQKCLVLKGEMAGQVHYNKVCKTRQKPPVVVLSNGITLPLDDTCLVIDTL
;
A
#
# COMPACT_ATOMS: atom_id res chain seq x y z
N MET A 1 45.04 -19.26 -43.26
CA MET A 1 43.61 -19.39 -43.61
C MET A 1 42.86 -19.86 -42.38
N PRO A 2 41.91 -19.10 -41.83
CA PRO A 2 41.03 -19.58 -40.77
C PRO A 2 39.83 -20.34 -41.35
N GLU A 3 39.43 -21.43 -40.70
CA GLU A 3 38.25 -22.26 -41.03
C GLU A 3 36.91 -21.52 -40.85
N PRO A 4 35.85 -21.89 -41.58
CA PRO A 4 34.54 -21.28 -41.44
C PRO A 4 33.84 -21.76 -40.16
N VAL A 5 33.44 -20.80 -39.32
CA VAL A 5 32.62 -21.03 -38.12
C VAL A 5 31.19 -21.40 -38.54
N VAL A 6 30.75 -22.61 -38.18
CA VAL A 6 29.39 -23.10 -38.41
C VAL A 6 28.39 -22.34 -37.52
N PRO A 7 27.25 -21.84 -38.04
CA PRO A 7 26.23 -21.19 -37.22
C PRO A 7 25.58 -22.17 -36.23
N ARG A 8 25.39 -21.75 -34.97
CA ARG A 8 24.65 -22.52 -33.96
C ARG A 8 23.18 -22.67 -34.39
N GLN A 9 22.69 -23.91 -34.43
CA GLN A 9 21.27 -24.22 -34.61
C GLN A 9 20.46 -23.68 -33.42
N GLN A 10 19.29 -23.11 -33.72
CA GLN A 10 18.30 -22.72 -32.71
C GLN A 10 17.62 -23.95 -32.11
N THR A 11 17.47 -23.97 -30.79
CA THR A 11 16.71 -24.98 -30.05
C THR A 11 15.22 -24.89 -30.43
N PRO A 12 14.52 -26.01 -30.71
CA PRO A 12 13.08 -25.98 -30.96
C PRO A 12 12.30 -25.57 -29.69
N PRO A 13 11.10 -24.98 -29.83
CA PRO A 13 10.28 -24.58 -28.70
C PRO A 13 9.78 -25.80 -27.91
N PRO A 14 9.54 -25.67 -26.59
CA PRO A 14 9.05 -26.76 -25.77
C PRO A 14 7.60 -27.15 -26.15
N SER A 15 7.35 -28.45 -26.24
CA SER A 15 6.03 -29.04 -26.52
C SER A 15 5.02 -28.69 -25.42
N GLN A 16 3.82 -28.25 -25.81
CA GLN A 16 2.69 -28.04 -24.88
C GLN A 16 2.24 -29.38 -24.27
N PRO A 17 1.93 -29.43 -22.95
CA PRO A 17 1.27 -30.58 -22.37
C PRO A 17 -0.20 -30.65 -22.80
N LEU A 18 -0.64 -31.86 -23.17
CA LEU A 18 -2.04 -32.23 -23.42
C LEU A 18 -2.90 -31.97 -22.18
N SER A 19 -4.08 -31.37 -22.38
CA SER A 19 -5.13 -31.26 -21.37
C SER A 19 -5.53 -32.65 -20.85
N PRO A 20 -5.70 -32.85 -19.54
CA PRO A 20 -6.39 -34.03 -19.04
C PRO A 20 -7.90 -33.80 -19.10
N VAL A 21 -8.57 -34.71 -19.80
CA VAL A 21 -10.00 -34.98 -19.68
C VAL A 21 -10.27 -35.53 -18.27
N ALA A 22 -11.45 -35.21 -17.76
CA ALA A 22 -11.95 -35.56 -16.44
C ALA A 22 -11.79 -37.04 -16.08
N ASP A 23 -11.19 -37.28 -14.91
CA ASP A 23 -11.46 -38.45 -14.10
C ASP A 23 -11.97 -37.98 -12.74
N GLU A 24 -13.17 -38.44 -12.43
CA GLU A 24 -13.87 -38.31 -11.17
C GLU A 24 -13.25 -39.29 -10.17
N LEU A 25 -12.63 -38.78 -9.10
CA LEU A 25 -12.40 -39.58 -7.90
C LEU A 25 -12.59 -38.73 -6.65
N ASP A 26 -13.69 -39.04 -5.98
CA ASP A 26 -14.00 -38.74 -4.59
C ASP A 26 -12.87 -39.21 -3.66
N SER A 27 -12.34 -38.30 -2.83
CA SER A 27 -11.87 -38.57 -1.46
C SER A 27 -11.23 -37.29 -0.90
N GLY A 28 -11.83 -36.79 0.17
CA GLY A 28 -11.57 -35.48 0.76
C GLY A 28 -10.13 -35.14 1.08
N GLU A 29 -9.70 -33.99 0.56
CA GLU A 29 -8.95 -33.00 1.32
C GLU A 29 -9.21 -31.64 0.65
N VAL A 30 -10.25 -30.94 1.10
CA VAL A 30 -10.45 -29.55 0.72
C VAL A 30 -9.34 -28.76 1.38
N THR A 31 -8.28 -28.49 0.62
CA THR A 31 -7.32 -27.43 0.92
C THR A 31 -8.13 -26.14 0.95
N LYS A 32 -8.58 -25.76 2.15
CA LYS A 32 -9.29 -24.51 2.40
C LYS A 32 -8.32 -23.39 2.09
N SER A 33 -8.41 -22.86 0.88
CA SER A 33 -7.84 -21.57 0.56
C SER A 33 -8.41 -20.57 1.58
N PRO A 34 -7.58 -19.74 2.25
CA PRO A 34 -8.02 -18.85 3.33
C PRO A 34 -9.00 -17.76 2.88
N TRP A 35 -9.33 -17.72 1.58
CA TRP A 35 -10.19 -16.75 0.93
C TRP A 35 -11.52 -17.33 0.42
N THR A 36 -11.85 -18.59 0.72
CA THR A 36 -13.13 -19.18 0.31
C THR A 36 -14.24 -18.79 1.29
N ILE A 37 -15.01 -17.77 0.93
CA ILE A 37 -16.23 -17.37 1.64
C ILE A 37 -17.29 -18.45 1.41
N SER A 38 -17.81 -19.04 2.50
CA SER A 38 -18.89 -20.04 2.44
C SER A 38 -20.26 -19.35 2.52
N ALA A 39 -21.30 -19.99 2.00
CA ALA A 39 -22.69 -19.52 2.17
C ALA A 39 -23.07 -19.34 3.66
N SER A 40 -22.38 -20.04 4.55
CA SER A 40 -22.49 -19.93 6.01
C SER A 40 -22.08 -18.57 6.57
N ASP A 41 -21.21 -17.83 5.87
CA ASP A 41 -20.74 -16.49 6.29
C ASP A 41 -21.81 -15.40 6.11
N PHE A 42 -22.88 -15.70 5.36
CA PHE A 42 -24.00 -14.81 5.12
C PHE A 42 -25.19 -15.06 6.06
N SER A 43 -25.08 -15.97 7.01
CA SER A 43 -26.14 -16.22 7.99
C SER A 43 -26.10 -15.14 9.08
N PRO A 44 -27.19 -14.39 9.33
CA PRO A 44 -27.23 -13.42 10.41
C PRO A 44 -27.10 -14.15 11.76
N PRO A 45 -26.28 -13.65 12.71
CA PRO A 45 -26.12 -14.29 14.00
C PRO A 45 -27.44 -14.26 14.79
N SER A 46 -27.85 -15.41 15.33
CA SER A 46 -29.01 -15.53 16.22
C SER A 46 -28.85 -14.62 17.44
N LEU A 47 -29.89 -13.82 17.70
CA LEU A 47 -29.99 -12.77 18.72
C LEU A 47 -30.06 -13.30 20.16
N LEU A 48 -28.98 -13.89 20.68
CA LEU A 48 -28.80 -14.05 22.13
C LEU A 48 -27.34 -13.75 22.47
N ASP A 49 -27.14 -12.61 23.11
CA ASP A 49 -25.90 -11.90 23.43
C ASP A 49 -25.17 -11.30 22.22
N PRO A 50 -24.89 -9.97 22.19
CA PRO A 50 -24.01 -9.44 21.17
C PRO A 50 -22.64 -10.10 21.39
N PRO A 51 -22.11 -10.86 20.41
CA PRO A 51 -20.71 -11.22 20.50
C PRO A 51 -19.99 -9.89 20.51
N THR A 52 -19.24 -9.60 21.58
CA THR A 52 -18.15 -8.65 21.49
C THR A 52 -17.23 -9.25 20.43
N ILE A 53 -17.48 -8.88 19.16
CA ILE A 53 -16.55 -9.14 18.07
C ILE A 53 -15.35 -8.27 18.44
N VAL A 54 -14.44 -8.85 19.22
CA VAL A 54 -13.08 -8.37 19.33
C VAL A 54 -12.56 -8.57 17.92
N GLN A 55 -12.75 -7.55 17.07
CA GLN A 55 -12.09 -7.53 15.79
C GLN A 55 -10.61 -7.77 16.10
N PRO A 56 -9.96 -8.77 15.47
CA PRO A 56 -8.55 -9.00 15.70
C PRO A 56 -7.85 -7.67 15.52
N ALA A 57 -6.99 -7.30 16.49
CA ALA A 57 -6.32 -6.00 16.50
C ALA A 57 -5.71 -5.78 15.11
N MET A 58 -6.31 -4.88 14.34
CA MET A 58 -5.95 -4.66 12.95
C MET A 58 -4.52 -4.14 12.94
N ASP A 59 -3.63 -4.83 12.24
CA ASP A 59 -2.28 -4.31 12.03
C ASP A 59 -2.36 -3.10 11.10
N LYS A 60 -2.17 -1.91 11.69
CA LYS A 60 -2.17 -0.62 10.97
C LYS A 60 -0.76 -0.21 10.53
N GLY A 61 0.23 -1.08 10.73
CA GLY A 61 1.63 -0.80 10.45
C GLY A 61 2.10 0.49 11.14
N ASP A 62 2.90 1.27 10.41
CA ASP A 62 3.50 2.52 10.90
C ASP A 62 2.61 3.76 10.72
N ILE A 63 1.36 3.58 10.28
CA ILE A 63 0.43 4.68 9.95
C ILE A 63 -0.91 4.63 10.69
N PRO A 64 -0.98 4.30 11.99
CA PRO A 64 -2.26 4.25 12.72
C PRO A 64 -2.97 5.61 12.76
N TRP A 65 -2.21 6.71 12.69
CA TRP A 65 -2.70 8.10 12.66
C TRP A 65 -3.55 8.42 11.42
N LEU A 66 -3.39 7.67 10.32
CA LEU A 66 -4.18 7.89 9.11
C LEU A 66 -5.66 7.51 9.30
N PHE A 67 -5.95 6.67 10.29
CA PHE A 67 -7.30 6.18 10.60
C PHE A 67 -7.99 6.98 11.70
N ASP A 68 -7.42 8.12 12.08
CA ASP A 68 -8.03 9.07 13.01
C ASP A 68 -8.46 10.32 12.22
N ASP A 69 -9.77 10.44 11.97
CA ASP A 69 -10.35 11.54 11.19
C ASP A 69 -10.08 12.92 11.80
N ALA A 70 -9.77 12.99 13.10
CA ALA A 70 -9.42 14.23 13.80
C ALA A 70 -7.92 14.56 13.73
N PHE A 71 -7.09 13.69 13.15
CA PHE A 71 -5.65 13.87 13.11
C PHE A 71 -5.24 15.05 12.23
N CYS A 72 -5.78 15.16 11.01
CA CYS A 72 -5.40 16.18 10.04
C CYS A 72 -6.63 16.56 9.18
N PRO A 73 -6.73 17.81 8.67
CA PRO A 73 -7.70 18.16 7.64
C PRO A 73 -7.35 17.45 6.30
N PHE A 74 -7.67 16.16 6.19
CA PHE A 74 -7.38 15.34 5.02
C PHE A 74 -8.05 15.84 3.73
N THR A 75 -9.09 16.68 3.84
CA THR A 75 -9.78 17.29 2.69
C THR A 75 -8.90 18.26 1.91
N ASP A 76 -7.89 18.83 2.55
CA ASP A 76 -7.12 19.92 1.97
C ASP A 76 -5.82 19.40 1.32
N TYR A 77 -5.43 18.16 1.64
CA TYR A 77 -4.11 17.62 1.32
C TYR A 77 -4.13 16.18 0.80
N HIS A 78 -3.34 15.92 -0.24
CA HIS A 78 -2.90 14.59 -0.62
C HIS A 78 -1.68 14.17 0.20
N ILE A 79 -1.80 13.07 0.95
CA ILE A 79 -0.70 12.50 1.73
C ILE A 79 0.08 11.50 0.89
N CYS A 80 1.41 11.63 0.89
CA CYS A 80 2.29 10.77 0.09
C CYS A 80 2.79 9.57 0.91
N PHE A 81 2.67 8.37 0.34
CA PHE A 81 3.18 7.14 0.93
C PHE A 81 4.12 6.41 -0.05
N ASN A 82 5.13 5.72 0.49
CA ASN A 82 5.84 4.71 -0.26
C ASN A 82 5.16 3.36 -0.02
N VAL A 83 4.99 2.60 -1.10
CA VAL A 83 4.46 1.23 -1.04
C VAL A 83 5.63 0.26 -0.91
N GLY A 84 5.56 -0.62 0.08
CA GLY A 84 6.59 -1.65 0.34
C GLY A 84 6.64 -2.72 -0.75
N LEU A 85 7.83 -3.29 -0.98
CA LEU A 85 8.07 -4.30 -2.02
C LEU A 85 7.27 -5.61 -1.83
N GLY A 86 6.84 -5.91 -0.60
CA GLY A 86 5.99 -7.07 -0.32
C GLY A 86 4.54 -6.93 -0.79
N TYR A 87 4.16 -5.75 -1.28
CA TYR A 87 2.90 -5.56 -1.99
C TYR A 87 3.08 -6.06 -3.42
N ASP A 88 2.80 -7.35 -3.64
CA ASP A 88 3.07 -8.08 -4.89
C ASP A 88 2.08 -7.74 -6.03
N HIS A 89 1.57 -6.50 -6.05
CA HIS A 89 0.65 -5.98 -7.07
C HIS A 89 -0.57 -6.84 -7.37
N GLY A 90 -0.95 -7.75 -6.45
CA GLY A 90 -1.91 -8.84 -6.68
C GLY A 90 -2.95 -8.44 -7.70
N SER A 91 -2.80 -8.96 -8.93
CA SER A 91 -3.42 -8.50 -10.19
C SER A 91 -4.28 -7.27 -10.00
N LEU A 92 -3.77 -6.08 -10.38
CA LEU A 92 -4.43 -4.76 -10.51
C LEU A 92 -5.95 -4.85 -10.77
N ASN A 93 -6.69 -5.31 -9.78
CA ASN A 93 -8.08 -5.63 -9.95
C ASN A 93 -8.76 -4.30 -9.73
N LYS A 94 -9.24 -3.74 -10.85
CA LYS A 94 -10.19 -2.63 -10.91
C LYS A 94 -10.94 -2.55 -9.60
N CYS A 95 -10.82 -1.40 -8.94
CA CYS A 95 -11.57 -1.01 -7.75
C CYS A 95 -12.85 -1.87 -7.64
N MET A 96 -12.86 -2.84 -6.74
CA MET A 96 -14.09 -3.60 -6.52
C MET A 96 -15.12 -2.57 -6.07
N ASN A 97 -16.28 -2.53 -6.73
CA ASN A 97 -17.36 -1.59 -6.45
C ASN A 97 -18.01 -1.91 -5.08
N GLY A 98 -17.23 -1.76 -4.01
CA GLY A 98 -17.58 -2.14 -2.64
C GLY A 98 -16.81 -1.30 -1.63
N PRO A 99 -17.21 -1.35 -0.36
CA PRO A 99 -16.54 -0.62 0.70
C PRO A 99 -15.07 -1.05 0.82
N VAL A 100 -14.20 -0.08 1.09
CA VAL A 100 -12.77 -0.34 1.33
C VAL A 100 -12.66 -1.30 2.52
N PRO A 101 -11.96 -2.44 2.38
CA PRO A 101 -11.75 -3.34 3.51
C PRO A 101 -11.12 -2.59 4.68
N VAL A 102 -11.52 -2.95 5.90
CA VAL A 102 -10.96 -2.33 7.11
C VAL A 102 -9.43 -2.41 7.07
N GLY A 103 -8.75 -1.32 7.41
CA GLY A 103 -7.29 -1.18 7.40
C GLY A 103 -6.61 -1.17 6.02
N CYS A 104 -7.39 -1.13 4.94
CA CYS A 104 -6.91 -0.74 3.61
C CYS A 104 -7.12 0.77 3.40
N VAL A 105 -6.24 1.36 2.59
CA VAL A 105 -6.32 2.75 2.16
C VAL A 105 -6.53 2.77 0.65
N SER A 106 -7.46 3.60 0.18
CA SER A 106 -7.56 3.90 -1.24
C SER A 106 -6.47 4.91 -1.61
N VAL A 107 -5.50 4.48 -2.42
CA VAL A 107 -4.38 5.33 -2.86
C VAL A 107 -4.50 5.62 -4.34
N THR A 108 -4.23 6.87 -4.70
CA THR A 108 -4.03 7.28 -6.08
C THR A 108 -2.56 7.14 -6.42
N VAL A 109 -2.23 6.29 -7.39
CA VAL A 109 -0.86 6.14 -7.89
C VAL A 109 -0.74 6.85 -9.23
N THR A 110 0.23 7.76 -9.32
CA THR A 110 0.65 8.40 -10.56
C THR A 110 1.93 7.74 -11.04
N GLY A 111 1.86 7.03 -12.18
CA GLY A 111 3.02 6.40 -12.80
C GLY A 111 4.01 7.43 -13.36
N ASN A 112 5.31 7.12 -13.27
CA ASN A 112 6.39 8.03 -13.70
C ASN A 112 6.46 8.23 -15.24
N CYS A 113 5.88 7.33 -16.03
CA CYS A 113 6.05 7.34 -17.49
C CYS A 113 4.84 7.89 -18.27
N ASP A 114 3.65 7.86 -17.68
CA ASP A 114 2.42 8.40 -18.28
C ASP A 114 1.64 9.12 -17.19
N SER A 115 1.90 10.42 -17.02
CA SER A 115 1.27 11.31 -16.03
C SER A 115 -0.25 11.46 -16.19
N THR A 116 -0.85 10.80 -17.18
CA THR A 116 -2.27 10.85 -17.52
C THR A 116 -3.07 9.72 -16.90
N ARG A 117 -2.43 8.66 -16.36
CA ARG A 117 -3.12 7.52 -15.78
C ARG A 117 -3.06 7.58 -14.25
N ILE A 118 -4.12 8.12 -13.67
CA ILE A 118 -4.43 8.01 -12.25
C ILE A 118 -5.08 6.64 -12.04
N GLU A 119 -4.42 5.76 -11.27
CA GLU A 119 -5.00 4.50 -10.84
C GLU A 119 -5.34 4.55 -9.35
N HIS A 120 -6.55 4.10 -9.01
CA HIS A 120 -6.98 3.94 -7.63
C HIS A 120 -6.73 2.49 -7.19
N HIS A 121 -5.94 2.31 -6.14
CA HIS A 121 -5.65 1.00 -5.56
C HIS A 121 -6.14 0.92 -4.13
N MET A 122 -6.49 -0.28 -3.69
CA MET A 122 -6.63 -0.57 -2.26
C MET A 122 -5.35 -1.22 -1.78
N VAL A 123 -4.66 -0.56 -0.86
CA VAL A 123 -3.40 -1.03 -0.28
C VAL A 123 -3.58 -1.20 1.23
N PRO A 124 -3.31 -2.40 1.77
CA PRO A 124 -3.28 -2.59 3.22
C PRO A 124 -2.25 -1.66 3.88
N ALA A 125 -2.61 -1.02 5.00
CA ALA A 125 -1.77 -0.05 5.69
C ALA A 125 -0.40 -0.59 6.10
N ILE A 126 -0.30 -1.89 6.36
CA ILE A 126 0.96 -2.59 6.68
C ILE A 126 2.02 -2.47 5.57
N TYR A 127 1.60 -2.20 4.33
CA TYR A 127 2.51 -2.02 3.19
C TYR A 127 2.79 -0.55 2.89
N LEU A 128 2.27 0.38 3.70
CA LEU A 128 2.45 1.81 3.50
C LEU A 128 3.42 2.37 4.54
N THR A 129 4.33 3.20 4.05
CA THR A 129 5.22 4.00 4.90
C THR A 129 5.09 5.46 4.52
N ALA A 130 5.11 6.36 5.49
CA ALA A 130 5.06 7.80 5.24
C ALA A 130 6.23 8.22 4.33
N THR A 131 5.94 8.93 3.24
CA THR A 131 7.00 9.46 2.38
C THR A 131 7.60 10.69 3.04
N PRO A 132 8.90 10.73 3.39
CA PRO A 132 9.47 11.91 4.01
C PRO A 132 9.64 13.07 3.02
N PRO A 133 9.58 14.34 3.47
CA PRO A 133 9.92 15.48 2.62
C PRO A 133 11.42 15.50 2.28
N ARG A 134 11.75 15.81 1.02
CA ARG A 134 13.14 15.74 0.51
C ARG A 134 13.71 17.08 0.08
N ALA A 135 12.88 18.10 -0.12
CA ALA A 135 13.27 19.39 -0.66
C ALA A 135 12.72 20.56 0.17
N LYS A 136 13.45 21.69 0.11
CA LYS A 136 13.01 22.96 0.66
C LYS A 136 11.72 23.42 -0.02
N GLY A 137 10.81 24.00 0.76
CA GLY A 137 9.55 24.54 0.28
C GLY A 137 8.43 23.50 0.16
N GLN A 138 8.72 22.20 0.31
CA GLN A 138 7.67 21.18 0.39
C GLN A 138 6.87 21.33 1.69
N LYS A 139 5.58 20.98 1.65
CA LYS A 139 4.75 20.85 2.84
C LYS A 139 4.98 19.47 3.47
N CYS A 140 4.95 19.41 4.80
CA CYS A 140 4.87 18.14 5.50
C CYS A 140 3.87 18.17 6.63
N LEU A 141 3.19 17.05 6.81
CA LEU A 141 2.40 16.71 7.99
C LEU A 141 3.33 16.22 9.10
N VAL A 142 3.16 16.74 10.31
CA VAL A 142 3.85 16.27 11.51
C VAL A 142 3.11 15.05 12.07
N LEU A 143 3.84 13.96 12.29
CA LEU A 143 3.25 12.66 12.68
C LEU A 143 3.24 12.42 14.18
N LYS A 144 4.15 13.06 14.94
CA LYS A 144 4.32 12.84 16.38
C LYS A 144 4.59 14.13 17.15
N GLY A 145 4.36 14.06 18.46
CA GLY A 145 4.61 15.16 19.40
C GLY A 145 3.45 16.16 19.45
N GLU A 146 3.68 17.29 20.11
CA GLU A 146 2.65 18.32 20.37
C GLU A 146 2.06 18.95 19.11
N MET A 147 2.77 18.84 17.98
CA MET A 147 2.37 19.38 16.70
C MET A 147 1.78 18.32 15.75
N ALA A 148 1.59 17.09 16.23
CA ALA A 148 1.01 16.02 15.43
C ALA A 148 -0.31 16.47 14.78
N GLY A 149 -0.48 16.14 13.51
CA GLY A 149 -1.65 16.56 12.74
C GLY A 149 -1.53 17.89 12.00
N GLN A 150 -0.51 18.69 12.32
CA GLN A 150 -0.32 19.99 11.68
C GLN A 150 0.53 19.89 10.42
N VAL A 151 0.17 20.69 9.41
CA VAL A 151 0.94 20.81 8.16
C VAL A 151 1.80 22.08 8.18
N HIS A 152 3.08 21.92 7.90
CA HIS A 152 4.07 23.01 7.90
C HIS A 152 4.92 23.00 6.63
N TYR A 153 5.46 24.17 6.27
CA TYR A 153 6.45 24.26 5.20
C TYR A 153 7.84 23.88 5.70
N ASN A 154 8.57 23.15 4.88
CA ASN A 154 9.95 22.78 5.15
C ASN A 154 10.90 23.89 4.74
N LYS A 155 11.59 24.47 5.72
CA LYS A 155 12.64 25.46 5.49
C LYS A 155 13.90 24.80 4.93
N VAL A 156 14.29 23.65 5.50
CA VAL A 156 15.48 22.88 5.11
C VAL A 156 15.28 21.41 5.44
N CYS A 157 15.63 20.52 4.52
CA CYS A 157 15.78 19.08 4.80
C CYS A 157 17.28 18.74 4.90
N LYS A 158 17.71 18.13 6.01
CA LYS A 158 19.09 17.69 6.22
C LYS A 158 19.16 16.16 6.19
N THR A 159 18.95 15.59 5.00
CA THR A 159 18.92 14.14 4.80
C THR A 159 20.27 13.45 4.99
N ARG A 160 21.38 14.18 4.86
CA ARG A 160 22.75 13.66 5.07
C ARG A 160 23.22 13.73 6.53
N GLN A 161 22.48 14.41 7.40
CA GLN A 161 22.78 14.45 8.83
C GLN A 161 22.41 13.10 9.46
N LYS A 162 23.07 12.72 10.56
CA LYS A 162 22.76 11.54 11.36
C LYS A 162 22.36 11.98 12.78
N PRO A 163 21.09 11.82 13.21
CA PRO A 163 19.95 11.37 12.42
C PRO A 163 19.49 12.40 11.36
N PRO A 164 18.78 11.98 10.29
CA PRO A 164 18.18 12.89 9.32
C PRO A 164 17.11 13.75 9.98
N VAL A 165 17.09 15.05 9.66
CA VAL A 165 16.12 15.99 10.24
C VAL A 165 15.51 16.90 9.18
N VAL A 166 14.31 17.40 9.50
CA VAL A 166 13.67 18.49 8.78
C VAL A 166 13.53 19.70 9.70
N VAL A 167 13.78 20.89 9.15
CA VAL A 167 13.59 22.16 9.85
C VAL A 167 12.37 22.82 9.24
N LEU A 168 11.35 23.03 10.06
CA LEU A 168 10.10 23.68 9.68
C LEU A 168 10.30 25.20 9.52
N SER A 169 9.34 25.86 8.86
CA SER A 169 9.35 27.31 8.64
C SER A 169 9.38 28.11 9.94
N ASN A 170 8.75 27.60 11.00
CA ASN A 170 8.76 28.17 12.35
C ASN A 170 10.08 27.94 13.13
N GLY A 171 11.06 27.25 12.53
CA GLY A 171 12.38 26.99 13.12
C GLY A 171 12.48 25.70 13.94
N ILE A 172 11.38 24.99 14.16
CA ILE A 172 11.38 23.70 14.88
C ILE A 172 12.08 22.64 14.03
N THR A 173 12.91 21.83 14.68
CA THR A 173 13.63 20.72 14.05
C THR A 173 12.99 19.42 14.47
N LEU A 174 12.59 18.59 13.51
CA LEU A 174 11.97 17.29 13.73
C LEU A 174 12.78 16.17 13.08
N PRO A 175 12.79 14.96 13.63
CA PRO A 175 13.26 13.77 12.94
C PRO A 175 12.51 13.60 11.61
N LEU A 176 13.22 13.16 10.58
CA LEU A 176 12.60 12.98 9.26
C LEU A 176 11.46 11.95 9.31
N ASP A 177 11.62 10.88 10.10
CA ASP A 177 10.65 9.80 10.27
C ASP A 177 9.38 10.21 11.05
N ASP A 178 9.40 11.40 11.67
CA ASP A 178 8.23 11.98 12.35
C ASP A 178 7.47 12.96 11.43
N THR A 179 7.76 12.94 10.13
CA THR A 179 7.13 13.81 9.14
C THR A 179 6.73 13.05 7.87
N CYS A 180 5.65 13.50 7.24
CA CYS A 180 5.15 12.95 5.97
C CYS A 180 4.97 14.08 4.95
N LEU A 181 5.37 13.85 3.70
CA LEU A 181 5.17 14.76 2.59
C LEU A 181 3.67 14.87 2.27
N VAL A 182 3.21 16.10 2.05
CA VAL A 182 1.86 16.37 1.59
C VAL A 182 1.86 17.34 0.42
N ILE A 183 0.83 17.25 -0.42
CA ILE A 183 0.60 18.09 -1.61
C ILE A 183 -0.81 18.67 -1.48
N ASP A 184 -1.02 19.90 -1.95
CA ASP A 184 -2.36 20.49 -1.94
C ASP A 184 -3.32 19.74 -2.86
N THR A 185 -4.56 19.62 -2.42
CA THR A 185 -5.69 19.28 -3.30
C THR A 185 -6.00 20.49 -4.20
N LEU A 186 -6.22 20.26 -5.50
CA LEU A 186 -6.51 21.30 -6.48
C LEU A 186 -7.97 21.75 -6.45
#